data_AF-A0A1C4Y3D2-F1
#
_entry.id   AF-A0A1C4Y3D2-F1
#
_cell.length_a   1.000
_cell.length_b   1.000
_cell.length_c   1.000
_cell.angle_alpha   90.00
_cell.angle_beta   90.00
_cell.angle_gamma   90.00
#
_symmetry.space_group_name_H-M   'P 1'
#
loop_
_entity.id
_entity.type
_entity.pdbx_description
1 polymer ?
#
loop_
_entity_poly.entity_id
_entity_poly.type
_entity_poly.pdbx_seq_one_letter_code
_entity_poly.pdbx_strand_id
1 'polypeptide(L)'
;MYADPAARVPSPGPLTTPQPAPTDATRTDVPPAGGTRRLLWHLGEMALAMVAGMLLLGPLVEMVGAALGATGALARPEVAALVMATTMTVGMTVWMRYRAHHWRGVAEMAAAMYVPFLLLFVPYWTGLLDADGLLLGGHLLMVPAMVLVAVRHRHESPAVIRRHPAVVALARRWPTGLALLVTADMWLDPGVLSPWTMLVLPGGYLLIGLFRRTLRGPGVLATQFVGLAVWGALALVAVAAGGRTAEWLVALGWLAHAGWDLAHHRSGRVVPRGYTEFCGVLDAILAAVMILAILSTSA
;
A
#
# COMPACT_ATOMS: atom_id res chain seq x y z
N MET A 1 -51.44 -59.89 -6.80
CA MET A 1 -52.29 -60.75 -5.95
C MET A 1 -52.18 -60.25 -4.52
N TYR A 2 -53.28 -60.36 -3.79
CA TYR A 2 -53.73 -59.55 -2.65
C TYR A 2 -52.90 -59.64 -1.35
N ALA A 3 -53.05 -58.58 -0.54
CA ALA A 3 -52.58 -58.23 0.81
C ALA A 3 -52.19 -59.32 1.83
N ASP A 4 -51.25 -58.94 2.73
CA ASP A 4 -51.10 -59.46 4.10
C ASP A 4 -51.43 -58.34 5.11
N PRO A 5 -52.45 -58.48 5.99
CA PRO A 5 -52.88 -57.45 6.93
C PRO A 5 -52.51 -57.81 8.38
N ALA A 6 -51.33 -57.40 8.86
CA ALA A 6 -51.01 -57.47 10.30
C ALA A 6 -49.82 -56.56 10.70
N ALA A 7 -50.00 -55.24 10.64
CA ALA A 7 -49.09 -54.31 11.34
C ALA A 7 -49.87 -53.51 12.39
N ARG A 8 -49.74 -53.93 13.65
CA ARG A 8 -50.24 -53.20 14.83
C ARG A 8 -49.59 -51.82 14.89
N VAL A 9 -50.40 -50.76 14.88
CA VAL A 9 -49.95 -49.40 15.22
C VAL A 9 -49.93 -49.28 16.76
N PRO A 10 -48.81 -48.87 17.40
CA PRO A 10 -48.74 -48.72 18.85
C PRO A 10 -49.49 -47.46 19.33
N SER A 11 -50.07 -47.54 20.53
CA SER A 11 -50.74 -46.41 21.21
C SER A 11 -49.78 -45.23 21.47
N PRO A 12 -50.24 -43.98 21.36
CA PRO A 12 -49.41 -42.81 21.63
C PRO A 12 -49.10 -42.68 23.13
N GLY A 13 -47.82 -42.44 23.45
CA GLY A 13 -47.34 -42.16 24.80
C GLY A 13 -47.76 -40.78 25.33
N PRO A 14 -47.47 -40.45 26.60
CA PRO A 14 -47.99 -39.26 27.27
C PRO A 14 -47.51 -37.96 26.60
N LEU A 15 -48.44 -37.02 26.42
CA LEU A 15 -48.18 -35.67 25.92
C LEU A 15 -47.26 -34.90 26.88
N THR A 16 -46.04 -34.60 26.44
CA THR A 16 -45.17 -33.63 27.09
C THR A 16 -45.78 -32.24 26.96
N THR A 17 -46.10 -31.60 28.09
CA THR A 17 -46.49 -30.20 28.15
C THR A 17 -45.36 -29.31 27.63
N PRO A 18 -45.64 -28.24 26.86
CA PRO A 18 -44.62 -27.34 26.35
C PRO A 18 -43.96 -26.58 27.50
N GLN A 19 -42.65 -26.78 27.64
CA GLN A 19 -41.79 -25.98 28.50
C GLN A 19 -41.78 -24.52 27.99
N PRO A 20 -42.04 -23.51 28.84
CA PRO A 20 -42.01 -22.13 28.39
C PRO A 20 -40.59 -21.76 27.92
N ALA A 21 -40.51 -21.10 26.76
CA ALA A 21 -39.27 -20.65 26.15
C ALA A 21 -38.48 -19.75 27.13
N PRO A 22 -37.15 -19.90 27.24
CA PRO A 22 -36.35 -18.99 28.05
C PRO A 22 -36.43 -17.59 27.44
N THR A 23 -37.12 -16.71 28.15
CA THR A 23 -37.13 -15.26 27.93
C THR A 23 -35.72 -14.70 28.02
N ASP A 24 -35.29 -14.06 26.94
CA ASP A 24 -34.46 -12.85 26.91
C ASP A 24 -33.39 -12.74 28.01
N ALA A 25 -32.46 -13.70 28.02
CA ALA A 25 -31.23 -13.58 28.79
C ALA A 25 -30.21 -12.78 27.95
N THR A 26 -30.21 -11.45 28.15
CA THR A 26 -29.04 -10.57 27.98
C THR A 26 -28.26 -10.78 26.67
N ARG A 27 -28.70 -10.12 25.58
CA ARG A 27 -27.75 -9.66 24.57
C ARG A 27 -26.84 -8.67 25.27
N THR A 28 -25.69 -9.14 25.75
CA THR A 28 -24.60 -8.26 26.15
C THR A 28 -24.17 -7.51 24.90
N ASP A 29 -24.65 -6.28 24.76
CA ASP A 29 -24.15 -5.33 23.77
C ASP A 29 -22.69 -5.05 24.11
N VAL A 30 -21.79 -5.89 23.60
CA VAL A 30 -20.36 -5.60 23.55
C VAL A 30 -20.21 -4.40 22.61
N PRO A 31 -19.79 -3.22 23.08
CA PRO A 31 -19.55 -2.09 22.20
C PRO A 31 -18.50 -2.49 21.16
N PRO A 32 -18.66 -2.14 19.87
CA PRO A 32 -17.76 -2.60 18.82
C PRO A 32 -16.42 -1.87 18.93
N ALA A 33 -15.50 -2.41 19.73
CA ALA A 33 -14.11 -1.96 19.84
C ALA A 33 -13.31 -2.11 18.51
N GLY A 34 -13.96 -2.53 17.42
CA GLY A 34 -13.38 -2.67 16.07
C GLY A 34 -13.62 -1.49 15.12
N GLY A 35 -14.44 -0.50 15.48
CA GLY A 35 -14.81 0.61 14.57
C GLY A 35 -13.63 1.51 14.19
N THR A 36 -12.90 2.02 15.19
CA THR A 36 -11.80 2.98 14.98
C THR A 36 -10.61 2.34 14.27
N ARG A 37 -10.18 1.14 14.66
CA ARG A 37 -9.07 0.45 13.99
C ARG A 37 -9.39 0.15 12.52
N ARG A 38 -10.63 -0.26 12.23
CA ARG A 38 -11.09 -0.49 10.86
C ARG A 38 -11.11 0.80 10.05
N LEU A 39 -11.57 1.90 10.65
CA LEU A 39 -11.54 3.22 10.03
C LEU A 39 -10.11 3.68 9.74
N LEU A 40 -9.19 3.56 10.71
CA LEU A 40 -7.78 3.93 10.52
C LEU A 40 -7.12 3.09 9.43
N TRP A 41 -7.39 1.77 9.39
CA TRP A 41 -6.91 0.91 8.33
C TRP A 41 -7.46 1.34 6.96
N HIS A 42 -8.75 1.66 6.90
CA HIS A 42 -9.37 2.15 5.67
C HIS A 42 -8.81 3.51 5.22
N LEU A 43 -8.55 4.43 6.14
CA LEU A 43 -7.90 5.70 5.85
C LEU A 43 -6.45 5.48 5.36
N GLY A 44 -5.73 4.53 5.95
CA GLY A 44 -4.40 4.12 5.50
C GLY A 44 -4.41 3.52 4.08
N GLU A 45 -5.38 2.65 3.78
CA GLU A 45 -5.60 2.14 2.40
C GLU A 45 -5.84 3.30 1.43
N MET A 46 -6.59 4.32 1.85
CA MET A 46 -6.91 5.46 1.01
C MET A 46 -5.72 6.39 0.79
N ALA A 47 -4.96 6.70 1.83
CA ALA A 47 -3.73 7.46 1.72
C ALA A 47 -2.72 6.77 0.79
N LEU A 48 -2.59 5.44 0.91
CA LEU A 48 -1.72 4.66 0.02
C LEU A 48 -2.17 4.74 -1.44
N ALA A 49 -3.48 4.70 -1.71
CA ALA A 49 -4.02 4.86 -3.06
C ALA A 49 -3.76 6.27 -3.63
N MET A 50 -3.80 7.31 -2.80
CA MET A 50 -3.49 8.69 -3.21
C MET A 50 -2.02 8.84 -3.58
N VAL A 51 -1.12 8.32 -2.74
CA VAL A 51 0.33 8.29 -3.02
C VAL A 51 0.61 7.50 -4.28
N ALA A 52 -0.06 6.36 -4.47
CA ALA A 52 0.07 5.58 -5.69
C ALA A 52 -0.34 6.37 -6.94
N GLY A 53 -1.45 7.12 -6.86
CA GLY A 53 -1.89 8.00 -7.95
C GLY A 53 -0.86 9.07 -8.29
N MET A 54 -0.26 9.71 -7.28
CA MET A 54 0.81 10.69 -7.46
C MET A 54 2.04 10.09 -8.13
N LEU A 55 2.56 8.96 -7.62
CA LEU A 55 3.77 8.33 -8.15
C LEU A 55 3.59 7.84 -9.59
N LEU A 56 2.39 7.38 -9.96
CA LEU A 56 2.13 6.87 -11.31
C LEU A 56 1.79 7.97 -12.32
N LEU A 57 1.07 9.02 -11.91
CA LEU A 57 0.54 10.03 -12.82
C LEU A 57 1.35 11.34 -12.81
N GLY A 58 2.03 11.67 -11.71
CA GLY A 58 2.82 12.90 -11.57
C GLY A 58 3.85 13.05 -12.70
N PRO A 59 4.73 12.07 -12.92
CA PRO A 59 5.73 12.14 -13.99
C PRO A 59 5.12 12.18 -15.38
N LEU A 60 3.97 11.53 -15.58
CA LEU A 60 3.23 11.59 -16.84
C LEU A 60 2.74 13.03 -17.12
N VAL A 61 2.24 13.73 -16.10
CA VAL A 61 1.80 15.12 -16.22
C VAL A 61 3.00 16.03 -16.53
N GLU A 62 4.12 15.83 -15.86
CA GLU A 62 5.35 16.60 -16.12
C GLU A 62 5.88 16.38 -17.54
N MET A 63 5.93 15.12 -17.99
CA MET A 63 6.34 14.77 -19.35
C MET A 63 5.44 15.40 -20.41
N VAL A 64 4.12 15.32 -20.23
CA VAL A 64 3.14 15.95 -21.14
C VAL A 64 3.27 17.48 -21.09
N GLY A 65 3.44 18.05 -19.89
CA GLY A 65 3.66 19.48 -19.71
C GLY A 65 4.92 19.98 -20.42
N ALA A 66 6.02 19.21 -20.35
CA ALA A 66 7.25 19.49 -21.07
C ALA A 66 7.05 19.42 -22.59
N ALA A 67 6.41 18.36 -23.08
CA ALA A 67 6.12 18.19 -24.51
C ALA A 67 5.24 19.31 -25.08
N LEU A 68 4.34 19.87 -24.26
CA LEU A 68 3.44 20.97 -24.65
C LEU A 68 4.00 22.38 -24.35
N GLY A 69 5.23 22.49 -23.80
CA GLY A 69 5.81 23.78 -23.40
C GLY A 69 5.09 24.46 -22.23
N ALA A 70 4.35 23.70 -21.42
CA ALA A 70 3.52 24.16 -20.32
C ALA A 70 4.19 24.04 -18.93
N THR A 71 5.49 23.76 -18.86
CA THR A 71 6.23 23.61 -17.59
C THR A 71 6.11 24.83 -16.68
N GLY A 72 6.20 26.04 -17.25
CA GLY A 72 6.01 27.29 -16.50
C GLY A 72 4.60 27.49 -15.97
N ALA A 73 3.58 26.88 -16.60
CA ALA A 73 2.21 26.87 -16.08
C ALA A 73 2.06 25.85 -14.95
N LEU A 74 2.65 24.65 -15.09
CA LEU A 74 2.65 23.63 -14.04
C LEU A 74 3.39 24.07 -12.77
N ALA A 75 4.42 24.91 -12.91
CA ALA A 75 5.16 25.47 -11.78
C ALA A 75 4.38 26.52 -10.96
N ARG A 76 3.23 27.00 -11.46
CA ARG A 76 2.39 27.94 -10.72
C ARG A 76 1.76 27.23 -9.51
N PRO A 77 1.84 27.78 -8.29
CA PRO A 77 1.37 27.10 -7.08
C PRO A 77 -0.08 26.61 -7.15
N GLU A 78 -0.98 27.37 -7.79
CA GLU A 78 -2.38 26.97 -7.92
C GLU A 78 -2.55 25.78 -8.87
N VAL A 79 -1.80 25.78 -9.98
CA VAL A 79 -1.83 24.68 -10.96
C VAL A 79 -1.18 23.44 -10.37
N ALA A 80 -0.03 23.58 -9.71
CA ALA A 80 0.64 22.49 -9.00
C ALA A 80 -0.29 21.86 -7.95
N ALA A 81 -0.98 22.68 -7.15
CA ALA A 81 -1.95 22.22 -6.17
C ALA A 81 -3.12 21.44 -6.81
N LEU A 82 -3.66 21.92 -7.93
CA LEU A 82 -4.72 21.23 -8.66
C LEU A 82 -4.26 19.94 -9.32
N VAL A 83 -3.07 19.92 -9.93
CA VAL A 83 -2.48 18.72 -10.52
C VAL A 83 -2.28 17.65 -9.45
N MET A 84 -1.68 18.03 -8.33
CA MET A 84 -1.49 17.16 -7.17
C MET A 84 -2.83 16.62 -6.63
N ALA A 85 -3.81 17.50 -6.40
CA ALA A 85 -5.15 17.08 -5.97
C ALA A 85 -5.79 16.12 -6.98
N THR A 86 -5.55 16.33 -8.28
CA THR A 86 -6.08 15.49 -9.37
C THR A 86 -5.45 14.11 -9.40
N THR A 87 -4.13 14.00 -9.40
CA THR A 87 -3.44 12.71 -9.44
C THR A 87 -3.79 11.86 -8.21
N MET A 88 -3.85 12.49 -7.03
CA MET A 88 -4.30 11.85 -5.79
C MET A 88 -5.76 11.40 -5.89
N THR A 89 -6.66 12.25 -6.41
CA THR A 89 -8.09 11.94 -6.55
C THR A 89 -8.31 10.79 -7.54
N VAL A 90 -7.55 10.72 -8.63
CA VAL A 90 -7.64 9.62 -9.60
C VAL A 90 -7.26 8.29 -8.94
N GLY A 91 -6.12 8.23 -8.23
CA GLY A 91 -5.69 7.02 -7.51
C GLY A 91 -6.72 6.55 -6.47
N MET A 92 -7.21 7.50 -5.67
CA MET A 92 -8.27 7.29 -4.68
C MET A 92 -9.58 6.80 -5.32
N THR A 93 -10.01 7.40 -6.43
CA THR A 93 -11.22 7.04 -7.17
C THR A 93 -11.14 5.61 -7.69
N VAL A 94 -10.02 5.24 -8.32
CA VAL A 94 -9.79 3.88 -8.80
C VAL A 94 -9.88 2.88 -7.65
N TRP A 95 -9.26 3.19 -6.50
CA TRP A 95 -9.31 2.32 -5.33
C TRP A 95 -10.70 2.19 -4.73
N MET A 96 -11.42 3.30 -4.57
CA MET A 96 -12.80 3.29 -4.07
C MET A 96 -13.71 2.47 -4.99
N ARG A 97 -13.45 2.46 -6.30
CA ARG A 97 -14.18 1.60 -7.24
C ARG A 97 -13.78 0.16 -7.20
N TYR A 98 -12.51 -0.13 -7.00
CA TYR A 98 -12.08 -1.48 -6.71
C TYR A 98 -12.78 -2.04 -5.46
N ARG A 99 -12.94 -1.20 -4.41
CA ARG A 99 -13.65 -1.51 -3.16
C ARG A 99 -15.18 -1.44 -3.24
N ALA A 100 -15.72 -1.12 -4.41
CA ALA A 100 -17.14 -1.01 -4.67
C ALA A 100 -17.89 0.03 -3.83
N HIS A 101 -17.26 1.18 -3.58
CA HIS A 101 -17.99 2.35 -3.10
C HIS A 101 -18.91 2.91 -4.18
N HIS A 102 -20.04 3.48 -3.76
CA HIS A 102 -21.00 4.12 -4.64
C HIS A 102 -20.43 5.39 -5.28
N TRP A 103 -20.87 5.74 -6.49
CA TRP A 103 -20.42 6.97 -7.19
C TRP A 103 -20.61 8.23 -6.34
N ARG A 104 -21.69 8.30 -5.55
CA ARG A 104 -21.95 9.42 -4.64
C ARG A 104 -20.83 9.58 -3.60
N GLY A 105 -20.47 8.51 -2.90
CA GLY A 105 -19.37 8.54 -1.93
C GLY A 105 -18.03 8.89 -2.57
N VAL A 106 -17.78 8.45 -3.81
CA VAL A 106 -16.57 8.86 -4.56
C VAL A 106 -16.59 10.35 -4.88
N ALA A 107 -17.73 10.91 -5.31
CA ALA A 107 -17.86 12.33 -5.59
C ALA A 107 -17.73 13.19 -4.32
N GLU A 108 -18.33 12.77 -3.21
CA GLU A 108 -18.18 13.44 -1.90
C GLU A 108 -16.72 13.41 -1.42
N MET A 109 -16.02 12.28 -1.62
CA MET A 109 -14.60 12.16 -1.27
C MET A 109 -13.71 13.02 -2.19
N ALA A 110 -13.97 13.04 -3.50
CA ALA A 110 -13.25 13.91 -4.43
C ALA A 110 -13.47 15.38 -4.07
N ALA A 111 -14.71 15.78 -3.76
CA ALA A 111 -15.00 17.15 -3.31
C ALA A 111 -14.21 17.52 -2.04
N ALA A 112 -14.12 16.61 -1.06
CA ALA A 112 -13.32 16.82 0.15
C ALA A 112 -11.83 17.03 -0.12
N MET A 113 -11.32 16.56 -1.27
CA MET A 113 -9.94 16.79 -1.69
C MET A 113 -9.72 18.14 -2.38
N TYR A 114 -10.67 18.60 -3.21
CA TYR A 114 -10.51 19.86 -3.95
C TYR A 114 -10.97 21.10 -3.19
N VAL A 115 -12.09 21.02 -2.48
CA VAL A 115 -12.73 22.19 -1.83
C VAL A 115 -11.76 22.94 -0.91
N PRO A 116 -10.95 22.28 -0.06
CA PRO A 116 -9.97 22.99 0.78
C PRO A 116 -8.99 23.86 0.01
N PHE A 117 -8.41 23.35 -1.09
CA PHE A 117 -7.48 24.13 -1.92
C PHE A 117 -8.18 25.28 -2.63
N LEU A 118 -9.38 25.05 -3.17
CA LEU A 118 -10.17 26.09 -3.84
C LEU A 118 -10.53 27.23 -2.88
N LEU A 119 -10.84 26.92 -1.61
CA LEU A 119 -11.08 27.93 -0.58
C LEU A 119 -9.82 28.73 -0.25
N LEU A 120 -8.65 28.09 -0.23
CA LEU A 120 -7.38 28.74 0.08
C LEU A 120 -6.78 29.54 -1.09
N PHE A 121 -7.26 29.36 -2.32
CA PHE A 121 -6.88 30.23 -3.44
C PHE A 121 -7.27 31.70 -3.20
N VAL A 122 -8.39 31.96 -2.50
CA VAL A 122 -8.81 33.32 -2.18
C VAL A 122 -7.77 34.06 -1.31
N PRO A 123 -7.39 33.55 -0.11
CA PRO A 123 -6.36 34.19 0.70
C PRO A 123 -4.99 34.22 0.01
N TYR A 124 -4.65 33.22 -0.80
CA TYR A 124 -3.43 33.20 -1.61
C TYR A 124 -3.39 34.37 -2.62
N TRP A 125 -4.46 34.57 -3.40
CA TRP A 125 -4.54 35.67 -4.37
C TRP A 125 -4.54 37.04 -3.71
N THR A 126 -5.06 37.16 -2.48
CA THR A 126 -4.98 38.41 -1.71
C THR A 126 -3.61 38.65 -1.05
N GLY A 127 -2.67 37.73 -1.19
CA GLY A 127 -1.33 37.81 -0.59
C GLY A 127 -1.29 37.55 0.92
N LEU A 128 -2.39 37.06 1.51
CA LEU A 128 -2.46 36.67 2.93
C LEU A 128 -1.77 35.32 3.17
N LEU A 129 -1.66 34.48 2.14
CA LEU A 129 -0.96 33.21 2.17
C LEU A 129 0.08 33.15 1.05
N ASP A 130 1.24 32.61 1.38
CA ASP A 130 2.25 32.21 0.42
C ASP A 130 1.94 30.82 -0.16
N ALA A 131 2.78 30.37 -1.10
CA ALA A 131 2.61 29.08 -1.76
C ALA A 131 2.72 27.90 -0.76
N ASP A 132 3.68 27.99 0.17
CA ASP A 132 3.88 26.97 1.20
C ASP A 132 2.68 26.90 2.15
N GLY A 133 2.14 28.05 2.56
CA GLY A 133 0.92 28.14 3.35
C GLY A 133 -0.32 27.61 2.64
N LEU A 134 -0.46 27.86 1.34
CA LEU A 134 -1.52 27.28 0.51
C LEU A 134 -1.45 25.75 0.49
N LEU A 135 -0.26 25.19 0.23
CA LEU A 135 -0.06 23.75 0.15
C LEU A 135 -0.26 23.09 1.51
N LEU A 136 0.39 23.60 2.57
CA LEU A 136 0.28 23.06 3.92
C LEU A 136 -1.16 23.19 4.44
N GLY A 137 -1.76 24.37 4.32
CA GLY A 137 -3.13 24.63 4.73
C GLY A 137 -4.14 23.73 4.01
N GLY A 138 -3.95 23.53 2.71
CA GLY A 138 -4.81 22.66 1.91
C GLY A 138 -4.83 21.23 2.42
N HIS A 139 -3.65 20.66 2.72
CA HIS A 139 -3.54 19.32 3.30
C HIS A 139 -4.13 19.24 4.71
N LEU A 140 -3.85 20.24 5.55
CA LEU A 140 -4.35 20.29 6.93
C LEU A 140 -5.89 20.36 6.99
N LEU A 141 -6.53 20.99 6.02
CA LEU A 141 -7.98 21.05 5.89
C LEU A 141 -8.57 19.83 5.17
N MET A 142 -7.85 19.30 4.18
CA MET A 142 -8.25 18.12 3.41
C MET A 142 -8.36 16.86 4.29
N VAL A 143 -7.38 16.59 5.15
CA VAL A 143 -7.39 15.38 5.99
C VAL A 143 -8.65 15.30 6.89
N PRO A 144 -9.01 16.34 7.66
CA PRO A 144 -10.28 16.37 8.40
C PRO A 144 -11.52 16.22 7.52
N ALA A 145 -11.56 16.88 6.35
CA ALA A 145 -12.69 16.79 5.44
C ALA A 145 -12.89 15.36 4.92
N MET A 146 -11.80 14.68 4.54
CA MET A 146 -11.83 13.28 4.13
C MET A 146 -12.27 12.35 5.27
N VAL A 147 -11.78 12.59 6.49
CA VAL A 147 -12.19 11.82 7.68
C VAL A 147 -13.70 11.98 7.92
N LEU A 148 -14.22 13.21 7.79
CA LEU A 148 -15.66 13.47 7.93
C LEU A 148 -16.49 12.68 6.91
N VAL A 149 -16.08 12.71 5.63
CA VAL A 149 -16.74 11.92 4.57
C VAL A 149 -16.63 10.42 4.86
N ALA A 150 -15.45 9.92 5.24
CA ALA A 150 -15.26 8.51 5.56
C ALA A 150 -16.14 8.06 6.73
N VAL A 151 -16.30 8.89 7.76
CA VAL A 151 -17.19 8.62 8.90
C VAL A 151 -18.65 8.63 8.47
N ARG A 152 -19.07 9.57 7.61
CA ARG A 152 -20.44 9.65 7.09
C ARG A 152 -20.84 8.40 6.31
N HIS A 153 -19.96 7.89 5.46
CA HIS A 153 -20.23 6.75 4.58
C HIS A 153 -19.84 5.39 5.19
N ARG A 154 -19.41 5.33 6.46
CA ARG A 154 -18.92 4.09 7.10
C ARG A 154 -19.96 2.96 7.19
N HIS A 155 -21.25 3.29 7.08
CA HIS A 155 -22.36 2.35 7.17
C HIS A 155 -22.97 2.01 5.81
N GLU A 156 -22.43 2.57 4.72
CA GLU A 156 -22.90 2.22 3.39
C GLU A 156 -22.50 0.79 3.03
N SER A 157 -23.46 0.04 2.51
CA SER A 157 -23.20 -1.28 1.97
C SER A 157 -22.36 -1.15 0.69
N PRO A 158 -21.41 -2.06 0.42
CA PRO A 158 -20.69 -2.07 -0.84
C PRO A 158 -21.64 -2.28 -2.03
N ALA A 159 -21.39 -1.59 -3.14
CA ALA A 159 -22.08 -1.84 -4.40
C ALA A 159 -21.71 -3.23 -4.95
N VAL A 160 -22.61 -3.83 -5.74
CA VAL A 160 -22.31 -5.10 -6.41
C VAL A 160 -21.55 -4.82 -7.70
N ILE A 161 -20.25 -5.13 -7.71
CA ILE A 161 -19.38 -5.00 -8.91
C ILE A 161 -18.88 -6.38 -9.33
N ARG A 162 -19.17 -6.79 -10.57
CA ARG A 162 -18.58 -8.00 -11.17
C ARG A 162 -17.16 -7.71 -11.62
N ARG A 163 -16.18 -8.32 -10.95
CA ARG A 163 -14.76 -8.17 -11.29
C ARG A 163 -14.35 -9.21 -12.32
N HIS A 164 -13.60 -8.78 -13.34
CA HIS A 164 -13.02 -9.69 -14.32
C HIS A 164 -11.93 -10.56 -13.64
N PRO A 165 -11.79 -11.85 -13.99
CA PRO A 165 -10.79 -12.74 -13.41
C PRO A 165 -9.35 -12.21 -13.51
N ALA A 166 -9.02 -11.48 -14.59
CA ALA A 166 -7.72 -10.83 -14.75
C ALA A 166 -7.43 -9.79 -13.64
N VAL A 167 -8.42 -9.03 -13.21
CA VAL A 167 -8.27 -8.04 -12.11
C VAL A 167 -8.01 -8.75 -10.79
N VAL A 168 -8.66 -9.89 -10.56
CA VAL A 168 -8.43 -10.71 -9.37
C VAL A 168 -7.03 -11.32 -9.40
N ALA A 169 -6.57 -11.80 -10.56
CA ALA A 169 -5.22 -12.32 -10.73
C ALA A 169 -4.16 -11.22 -10.49
N LEU A 170 -4.35 -10.02 -11.02
CA LEU A 170 -3.46 -8.88 -10.80
C LEU A 170 -3.42 -8.46 -9.32
N ALA A 171 -4.58 -8.39 -8.66
CA ALA A 171 -4.66 -8.07 -7.24
C ALA A 171 -3.96 -9.11 -6.34
N ARG A 172 -3.86 -10.38 -6.76
CA ARG A 172 -3.07 -11.38 -6.03
C ARG A 172 -1.56 -11.10 -6.11
N ARG A 173 -1.10 -10.46 -7.18
CA ARG A 173 0.29 -9.99 -7.37
C ARG A 173 0.51 -8.59 -6.79
N TRP A 174 -0.27 -8.19 -5.78
CA TRP A 174 -0.09 -6.90 -5.11
C TRP A 174 1.34 -6.68 -4.58
N PRO A 175 2.13 -7.68 -4.13
CA PRO A 175 3.49 -7.42 -3.67
C PRO A 175 4.39 -6.99 -4.82
N THR A 176 4.31 -7.66 -5.98
CA THR A 176 5.00 -7.22 -7.21
C THR A 176 4.53 -5.85 -7.65
N GLY A 177 3.21 -5.61 -7.65
CA GLY A 177 2.64 -4.31 -8.02
C GLY A 177 3.12 -3.17 -7.13
N LEU A 178 3.22 -3.41 -5.81
CA LEU A 178 3.76 -2.44 -4.87
C LEU A 178 5.26 -2.19 -5.10
N ALA A 179 6.06 -3.23 -5.41
CA ALA A 179 7.48 -3.07 -5.72
C ALA A 179 7.68 -2.22 -6.99
N LEU A 180 6.88 -2.47 -8.02
CA LEU A 180 6.88 -1.67 -9.25
C LEU A 180 6.47 -0.22 -8.97
N LEU A 181 5.45 -0.02 -8.13
CA LEU A 181 5.00 1.31 -7.75
C LEU A 181 6.08 2.11 -7.00
N VAL A 182 6.74 1.49 -6.02
CA VAL A 182 7.80 2.14 -5.23
C VAL A 182 9.04 2.44 -6.08
N THR A 183 9.29 1.65 -7.12
CA THR A 183 10.41 1.89 -8.06
C THR A 183 10.08 2.83 -9.20
N ALA A 184 8.82 3.25 -9.34
CA ALA A 184 8.36 4.05 -10.50
C ALA A 184 9.20 5.30 -10.73
N ASP A 185 9.52 6.02 -9.65
CA ASP A 185 10.35 7.24 -9.69
C ASP A 185 11.78 6.96 -10.20
N MET A 186 12.37 5.86 -9.73
CA MET A 186 13.71 5.42 -10.13
C MET A 186 13.82 5.12 -11.64
N TRP A 187 12.73 4.68 -12.28
CA TRP A 187 12.71 4.46 -13.73
C TRP A 187 12.82 5.75 -14.54
N LEU A 188 12.42 6.87 -13.95
CA LEU A 188 12.29 8.16 -14.61
C LEU A 188 13.46 9.08 -14.29
N ASP A 189 13.99 9.00 -13.08
CA ASP A 189 15.24 9.65 -12.65
C ASP A 189 16.23 8.61 -12.10
N PRO A 190 16.95 7.88 -12.99
CA PRO A 190 17.85 6.81 -12.57
C PRO A 190 19.02 7.34 -11.75
N GLY A 191 19.04 7.02 -10.45
CA GLY A 191 20.13 7.33 -9.54
C GLY A 191 20.80 6.07 -8.98
N VAL A 192 21.96 6.24 -8.34
CA VAL A 192 22.56 5.19 -7.50
C VAL A 192 22.23 5.46 -6.04
N LEU A 193 21.67 4.48 -5.37
CA LEU A 193 21.27 4.60 -3.97
C LEU A 193 22.51 4.72 -3.06
N SER A 194 22.33 5.37 -1.91
CA SER A 194 23.39 5.44 -0.89
C SER A 194 23.76 4.03 -0.40
N PRO A 195 25.06 3.71 -0.16
CA PRO A 195 25.48 2.41 0.34
C PRO A 195 24.77 1.97 1.63
N TRP A 196 24.39 2.92 2.48
CA TRP A 196 23.69 2.63 3.73
C TRP A 196 22.29 2.05 3.53
N THR A 197 21.66 2.31 2.39
CA THR A 197 20.32 1.77 2.07
C THR A 197 20.31 0.24 2.02
N MET A 198 21.44 -0.38 1.71
CA MET A 198 21.61 -1.84 1.70
C MET A 198 21.39 -2.48 3.07
N LEU A 199 21.49 -1.70 4.16
CA LEU A 199 21.27 -2.17 5.52
C LEU A 199 19.81 -2.18 5.96
N VAL A 200 18.93 -1.47 5.23
CA VAL A 200 17.49 -1.42 5.53
C VAL A 200 16.89 -2.81 5.43
N LEU A 201 17.32 -3.59 4.45
CA LEU A 201 16.78 -4.92 4.16
C LEU A 201 17.15 -6.00 5.19
N PRO A 202 18.43 -6.25 5.52
CA PRO A 202 18.80 -7.19 6.59
C PRO A 202 18.27 -6.73 7.95
N GLY A 203 18.23 -5.42 8.22
CA GLY A 203 17.56 -4.86 9.39
C GLY A 203 16.07 -5.20 9.42
N GLY A 204 15.37 -5.03 8.30
CA GLY A 204 13.96 -5.38 8.14
C GLY A 204 13.67 -6.86 8.42
N TYR A 205 14.51 -7.76 7.90
CA TYR A 205 14.39 -9.20 8.16
C TYR A 205 14.53 -9.54 9.64
N LEU A 206 15.49 -8.94 10.34
CA LEU A 206 15.66 -9.12 11.79
C LEU A 206 14.47 -8.59 12.58
N LEU A 207 13.99 -7.38 12.26
CA LEU A 207 12.85 -6.77 12.94
C LEU A 207 11.57 -7.58 12.74
N ILE A 208 11.26 -7.97 11.50
CA ILE A 208 10.07 -8.78 11.18
C ILE A 208 10.21 -10.18 11.79
N GLY A 209 11.40 -10.78 11.69
CA GLY A 209 11.67 -12.09 12.29
C GLY A 209 11.50 -12.09 13.81
N LEU A 210 11.96 -11.02 14.48
CA LEU A 210 11.81 -10.83 15.92
C LEU A 210 10.34 -10.65 16.30
N PHE A 211 9.62 -9.78 15.59
CA PHE A 211 8.20 -9.54 15.80
C PHE A 211 7.36 -10.81 15.61
N ARG A 212 7.67 -11.61 14.57
CA ARG A 212 6.98 -12.88 14.29
C ARG A 212 7.51 -14.07 15.10
N ARG A 213 8.55 -13.88 15.91
CA ARG A 213 9.26 -14.93 16.68
C ARG A 213 9.76 -16.10 15.82
N THR A 214 10.08 -15.84 14.56
CA THR A 214 10.53 -16.85 13.58
C THR A 214 12.05 -17.05 13.59
N LEU A 215 12.80 -16.27 14.36
CA LEU A 215 14.26 -16.34 14.47
C LEU A 215 14.78 -17.52 15.32
N ARG A 216 13.91 -18.20 16.07
CA ARG A 216 14.31 -19.25 17.04
C ARG A 216 14.60 -20.62 16.41
N GLY A 217 14.42 -20.76 15.10
CA GLY A 217 14.73 -22.01 14.39
C GLY A 217 16.24 -22.30 14.35
N PRO A 218 16.64 -23.57 14.24
CA PRO A 218 18.06 -23.94 14.16
C PRO A 218 18.73 -23.26 12.97
N GLY A 219 19.83 -22.54 13.23
CA GLY A 219 20.61 -21.82 12.22
C GLY A 219 19.98 -20.54 11.66
N VAL A 220 18.69 -20.27 11.89
CA VAL A 220 17.99 -19.12 11.27
C VAL A 220 18.60 -17.79 11.70
N LEU A 221 18.79 -17.59 13.01
CA LEU A 221 19.38 -16.37 13.53
C LEU A 221 20.83 -16.17 13.06
N ALA A 222 21.62 -17.26 13.00
CA ALA A 222 22.98 -17.23 12.50
C ALA A 222 23.01 -16.80 11.02
N THR A 223 22.12 -17.34 10.18
CA THR A 223 21.97 -16.92 8.78
C THR A 223 21.65 -15.43 8.67
N GLN A 224 20.77 -14.88 9.53
CA GLN A 224 20.47 -13.45 9.51
C GLN A 224 21.66 -12.58 9.93
N PHE A 225 22.42 -12.98 10.96
CA PHE A 225 23.62 -12.25 11.36
C PHE A 225 24.74 -12.32 10.33
N VAL A 226 24.90 -13.47 9.66
CA VAL A 226 25.84 -13.62 8.53
C VAL A 226 25.43 -12.68 7.40
N GLY A 227 24.14 -12.65 7.04
CA GLY A 227 23.63 -11.67 6.08
C GLY A 227 23.97 -10.24 6.51
N LEU A 228 23.58 -9.84 7.72
CA LEU A 228 23.88 -8.50 8.24
C LEU A 228 25.38 -8.15 8.18
N ALA A 229 26.26 -9.09 8.52
CA ALA A 229 27.69 -8.89 8.45
C ALA A 229 28.19 -8.74 7.00
N VAL A 230 27.69 -9.55 6.06
CA VAL A 230 28.05 -9.48 4.64
C VAL A 230 27.61 -8.15 4.03
N TRP A 231 26.35 -7.76 4.18
CA TRP A 231 25.86 -6.48 3.65
C TRP A 231 26.46 -5.27 4.37
N GLY A 232 26.74 -5.38 5.68
CA GLY A 232 27.47 -4.36 6.44
C GLY A 232 28.89 -4.15 5.96
N ALA A 233 29.64 -5.23 5.76
CA ALA A 233 30.98 -5.14 5.19
C ALA A 233 30.94 -4.54 3.77
N LEU A 234 30.00 -4.97 2.93
CA LEU A 234 29.85 -4.46 1.57
C LEU A 234 29.55 -2.95 1.55
N ALA A 235 28.65 -2.48 2.42
CA ALA A 235 28.33 -1.07 2.56
C ALA A 235 29.55 -0.25 3.01
N LEU A 236 30.31 -0.74 3.99
CA LEU A 236 31.53 -0.08 4.46
C LEU A 236 32.61 -0.01 3.37
N VAL A 237 32.79 -1.10 2.61
CA VAL A 237 33.73 -1.13 1.47
C VAL A 237 33.30 -0.14 0.39
N ALA A 238 32.01 -0.06 0.07
CA ALA A 238 31.50 0.91 -0.89
C ALA A 238 31.74 2.36 -0.43
N VAL A 239 31.48 2.68 0.84
CA VAL A 239 31.77 4.01 1.41
C VAL A 239 33.26 4.34 1.36
N ALA A 240 34.12 3.37 1.69
CA ALA A 240 35.56 3.57 1.67
C ALA A 240 36.14 3.71 0.25
N ALA A 241 35.60 2.97 -0.72
CA ALA A 241 36.08 2.99 -2.10
C ALA A 241 35.67 4.27 -2.84
N GLY A 242 34.44 4.76 -2.62
CA GLY A 242 33.90 5.92 -3.30
C GLY A 242 33.74 5.76 -4.82
N GLY A 243 33.20 6.81 -5.46
CA GLY A 243 33.06 6.93 -6.91
C GLY A 243 32.39 5.73 -7.58
N ARG A 244 32.86 5.40 -8.78
CA ARG A 244 32.29 4.31 -9.62
C ARG A 244 32.38 2.93 -8.98
N THR A 245 33.41 2.68 -8.17
CA THR A 245 33.55 1.40 -7.46
C THR A 245 32.43 1.25 -6.42
N ALA A 246 32.14 2.32 -5.66
CA ALA A 246 31.02 2.32 -4.72
C ALA A 246 29.70 2.05 -5.45
N GLU A 247 29.47 2.70 -6.58
CA GLU A 247 28.25 2.54 -7.37
C GLU A 247 28.01 1.09 -7.80
N TRP A 248 29.03 0.43 -8.35
CA TRP A 248 28.94 -0.99 -8.73
C TRP A 248 28.75 -1.91 -7.53
N LEU A 249 29.43 -1.65 -6.41
CA LEU A 249 29.26 -2.44 -5.19
C LEU A 249 27.83 -2.35 -4.64
N VAL A 250 27.23 -1.16 -4.67
CA VAL A 250 25.83 -0.97 -4.28
C VAL A 250 24.91 -1.73 -5.22
N ALA A 251 25.04 -1.52 -6.53
CA ALA A 251 24.16 -2.14 -7.51
C ALA A 251 24.20 -3.69 -7.46
N LEU A 252 25.41 -4.26 -7.38
CA LEU A 252 25.60 -5.70 -7.27
C LEU A 252 25.15 -6.25 -5.92
N GLY A 253 25.30 -5.50 -4.84
CA GLY A 253 24.84 -5.96 -3.53
C GLY A 253 23.31 -5.92 -3.36
N TRP A 254 22.61 -5.00 -4.03
CA TRP A 254 21.16 -5.06 -4.18
C TRP A 254 20.74 -6.28 -5.00
N LEU A 255 21.43 -6.59 -6.11
CA LEU A 255 21.17 -7.79 -6.90
C LEU A 255 21.41 -9.08 -6.09
N ALA A 256 22.48 -9.11 -5.29
CA ALA A 256 22.76 -10.22 -4.38
C ALA A 256 21.64 -10.38 -3.34
N HIS A 257 21.06 -9.28 -2.87
CA HIS A 257 19.95 -9.31 -1.92
C HIS A 257 18.67 -9.86 -2.56
N ALA A 258 18.39 -9.53 -3.82
CA ALA A 258 17.31 -10.17 -4.58
C ALA A 258 17.47 -11.70 -4.63
N GLY A 259 18.71 -12.20 -4.75
CA GLY A 259 19.03 -13.62 -4.65
C GLY A 259 18.77 -14.21 -3.26
N TRP A 260 19.08 -13.45 -2.20
CA TRP A 260 18.79 -13.81 -0.81
C TRP A 260 17.28 -13.88 -0.53
N ASP A 261 16.51 -12.92 -1.05
CA ASP A 261 15.05 -12.90 -0.97
C ASP A 261 14.43 -14.09 -1.69
N LEU A 262 14.97 -14.46 -2.84
CA LEU A 262 14.52 -15.63 -3.58
C LEU A 262 14.76 -16.93 -2.79
N ALA A 263 15.89 -17.04 -2.07
CA ALA A 263 16.15 -18.16 -1.16
C ALA A 263 15.15 -18.19 0.01
N HIS A 264 14.81 -17.02 0.58
CA HIS A 264 13.81 -16.90 1.64
C HIS A 264 12.38 -17.17 1.12
N HIS A 265 12.06 -16.76 -0.10
CA HIS A 265 10.78 -17.03 -0.74
C HIS A 265 10.56 -18.53 -0.95
N ARG A 266 11.60 -19.25 -1.38
CA ARG A 266 11.57 -20.71 -1.56
C ARG A 266 11.48 -21.45 -0.23
N SER A 267 12.25 -21.04 0.78
CA SER A 267 12.25 -21.70 2.09
C SER A 267 11.01 -21.37 2.93
N GLY A 268 10.36 -20.23 2.69
CA GLY A 268 9.19 -19.76 3.45
C GLY A 268 9.50 -19.44 4.92
N ARG A 269 10.77 -19.16 5.23
CA ARG A 269 11.25 -18.91 6.60
C ARG A 269 11.41 -17.41 6.87
N VAL A 270 11.39 -17.04 8.15
CA VAL A 270 11.58 -15.66 8.68
C VAL A 270 10.43 -14.70 8.38
N VAL A 271 10.21 -14.34 7.13
CA VAL A 271 9.25 -13.30 6.70
C VAL A 271 8.10 -13.89 5.86
N PRO A 272 6.97 -13.19 5.67
CA PRO A 272 5.87 -13.67 4.84
C PRO A 272 6.28 -13.78 3.36
N ARG A 273 5.70 -14.72 2.61
CA ARG A 273 5.99 -14.90 1.17
C ARG A 273 5.75 -13.65 0.32
N GLY A 274 4.72 -12.87 0.64
CA GLY A 274 4.47 -11.59 -0.03
C GLY A 274 5.58 -10.57 0.23
N TYR A 275 6.18 -10.58 1.42
CA TYR A 275 7.30 -9.68 1.74
C TYR A 275 8.54 -10.04 0.91
N THR A 276 8.88 -11.33 0.81
CA THR A 276 10.03 -11.76 -0.01
C THR A 276 9.78 -11.56 -1.51
N GLU A 277 8.54 -11.69 -1.98
CA GLU A 277 8.18 -11.38 -3.37
C GLU A 277 8.30 -9.88 -3.66
N PHE A 278 7.82 -9.02 -2.76
CA PHE A 278 7.98 -7.57 -2.85
C PHE A 278 9.47 -7.19 -2.86
N CYS A 279 10.25 -7.60 -1.85
CA CYS A 279 11.67 -7.27 -1.74
C CYS A 279 12.47 -7.82 -2.92
N GLY A 280 12.27 -9.09 -3.30
CA GLY A 280 13.00 -9.67 -4.42
C GLY A 280 12.77 -8.95 -5.75
N VAL A 281 11.54 -8.47 -6.01
CA VAL A 281 11.23 -7.67 -7.20
C VAL A 281 11.80 -6.26 -7.09
N LEU A 282 11.62 -5.61 -5.94
CA LEU A 282 12.15 -4.28 -5.66
C LEU A 282 13.66 -4.24 -5.90
N ASP A 283 14.38 -5.18 -5.30
CA ASP A 283 15.83 -5.23 -5.31
C ASP A 283 16.38 -5.52 -6.70
N ALA A 284 15.74 -6.43 -7.44
CA ALA A 284 16.11 -6.74 -8.81
C ALA A 284 15.94 -5.52 -9.74
N ILE A 285 14.83 -4.78 -9.58
CA ILE A 285 14.57 -3.57 -10.37
C ILE A 285 15.56 -2.47 -10.01
N LEU A 286 15.75 -2.18 -8.72
CA LEU A 286 16.70 -1.16 -8.27
C LEU A 286 18.11 -1.48 -8.76
N ALA A 287 18.55 -2.73 -8.64
CA ALA A 287 19.83 -3.16 -9.19
C ALA A 287 19.92 -2.95 -10.71
N ALA A 288 18.90 -3.38 -11.47
CA ALA A 288 18.88 -3.21 -12.92
C ALA A 288 18.94 -1.73 -13.34
N VAL A 289 18.14 -0.88 -12.70
CA VAL A 289 18.12 0.56 -12.98
C VAL A 289 19.45 1.22 -12.62
N MET A 290 20.03 0.91 -11.46
CA MET A 290 21.36 1.42 -11.07
C MET A 290 22.44 0.96 -12.06
N ILE A 291 22.43 -0.30 -12.50
CA ILE A 291 23.38 -0.80 -13.50
C ILE A 291 23.22 -0.03 -14.81
N LEU A 292 21.98 0.16 -15.29
CA LEU A 292 21.71 0.94 -16.49
C LEU A 292 22.19 2.39 -16.35
N ALA A 293 21.93 3.01 -15.19
CA ALA A 293 22.40 4.36 -14.88
C ALA A 293 23.93 4.43 -14.98
N ILE A 294 24.66 3.56 -14.26
CA ILE A 294 26.13 3.53 -14.28
C ILE A 294 26.69 3.33 -15.69
N LEU A 295 26.05 2.49 -16.50
CA LEU A 295 26.46 2.25 -17.90
C LEU A 295 26.16 3.44 -18.82
N SER A 296 25.13 4.22 -18.51
CA SER A 296 24.72 5.38 -19.31
C SER A 296 25.50 6.65 -18.98
N THR A 297 26.03 6.77 -17.75
CA THR A 297 26.85 7.90 -17.33
C THR A 297 28.30 7.64 -17.71
N SER A 298 28.75 8.18 -18.84
CA SER A 298 30.17 8.15 -19.26
C SER A 298 31.09 8.62 -18.11
N ALA A 299 32.27 8.00 -17.98
CA ALA A 299 33.29 8.36 -16.99
C ALA A 299 33.69 9.84 -17.07
#